data_AF-A0A1L9B7M2-F1
#
_entry.id   AF-A0A1L9B7M2-F1
#
_cell.length_a   1.000
_cell.length_b   1.000
_cell.length_c   1.000
_cell.angle_alpha   90.00
_cell.angle_beta   90.00
_cell.angle_gamma   90.00
#
_symmetry.space_group_name_H-M   'P 1'
#
loop_
_entity.id
_entity.type
_entity.pdbx_description
1 polymer ?
#
loop_
_entity_poly.entity_id
_entity_poly.type
_entity_poly.pdbx_seq_one_letter_code
_entity_poly.pdbx_strand_id
1 'polypeptide(L)'
;MRSSSMDVTSGEELCPVCDFAFSRVLPRQVREHDAHHRRYLVACDGIRAPARRVVREQMMREGAELLVHGETLAERVRGSERQLQALFHEHLAEVLLGHASRRLDFREVVTSMNMSGRLDGRYEQEVANELRQRYSDNL
;
A
#
# COMPACT_ATOMS: atom_id res chain seq x y z
N MET A 1 -41.43 -29.63 -7.50
CA MET A 1 -41.60 -28.26 -8.03
C MET A 1 -40.39 -27.45 -7.59
N ARG A 2 -39.47 -27.16 -8.51
CA ARG A 2 -38.31 -26.28 -8.27
C ARG A 2 -38.77 -24.87 -8.60
N SER A 3 -38.91 -24.01 -7.59
CA SER A 3 -38.97 -22.57 -7.83
C SER A 3 -37.55 -22.08 -8.08
N SER A 4 -37.22 -21.92 -9.37
CA SER A 4 -36.11 -21.09 -9.81
C SER A 4 -36.55 -19.63 -9.67
N SER A 5 -36.16 -18.96 -8.60
CA SER A 5 -36.19 -17.50 -8.53
C SER A 5 -34.97 -16.96 -9.25
N MET A 6 -35.22 -16.13 -10.26
CA MET A 6 -34.25 -15.42 -11.09
C MET A 6 -33.36 -14.50 -10.25
N ASP A 7 -32.05 -14.76 -10.20
CA ASP A 7 -31.05 -13.80 -9.74
C ASP A 7 -30.72 -12.83 -10.88
N VAL A 8 -31.46 -11.72 -10.92
CA VAL A 8 -31.20 -10.59 -11.81
C VAL A 8 -30.02 -9.80 -11.22
N THR A 9 -28.81 -10.09 -11.74
CA THR A 9 -27.68 -9.13 -11.91
C THR A 9 -27.49 -8.10 -10.79
N SER A 10 -26.71 -8.41 -9.75
CA SER A 10 -26.27 -7.38 -8.79
C SER A 10 -25.32 -6.35 -9.43
N GLY A 11 -24.71 -6.68 -10.59
CA GLY A 11 -23.84 -5.77 -11.34
C GLY A 11 -22.64 -5.26 -10.55
N GLU A 12 -22.35 -5.90 -9.41
CA GLU A 12 -21.25 -5.57 -8.51
C GLU A 12 -19.94 -5.99 -9.17
N GLU A 13 -19.05 -5.01 -9.34
CA GLU A 13 -17.71 -5.18 -9.85
C GLU A 13 -16.70 -4.52 -8.92
N LEU A 14 -15.44 -4.93 -9.04
CA LEU A 14 -14.33 -4.28 -8.38
C LEU A 14 -13.75 -3.23 -9.31
N CYS A 15 -13.54 -2.02 -8.81
CA CYS A 15 -12.79 -1.01 -9.55
C CYS A 15 -11.36 -1.52 -9.80
N PRO A 16 -10.86 -1.55 -11.05
CA PRO A 16 -9.52 -2.08 -11.36
C PRO A 16 -8.37 -1.22 -10.82
N VAL A 17 -8.68 -0.04 -10.27
CA VAL A 17 -7.70 0.91 -9.75
C VAL A 17 -7.68 0.91 -8.22
N CYS A 18 -8.85 1.00 -7.57
CA CYS A 18 -8.96 1.12 -6.11
C CYS A 18 -9.54 -0.11 -5.41
N ASP A 19 -9.88 -1.18 -6.14
CA ASP A 19 -10.51 -2.42 -5.65
C ASP A 19 -11.82 -2.21 -4.86
N PHE A 20 -12.41 -1.02 -4.92
CA PHE A 20 -13.69 -0.74 -4.29
C PHE A 20 -14.80 -1.50 -5.02
N ALA A 21 -15.57 -2.30 -4.28
CA ALA A 21 -16.72 -3.02 -4.80
C ALA A 21 -17.92 -2.07 -4.96
N PHE A 22 -18.48 -1.99 -6.16
CA PHE A 22 -19.65 -1.16 -6.43
C PHE A 22 -20.44 -1.70 -7.61
N SER A 23 -21.72 -1.34 -7.68
CA SER A 23 -22.57 -1.62 -8.82
C SER A 23 -22.68 -0.39 -9.73
N ARG A 24 -22.34 -0.55 -11.02
CA ARG A 24 -22.46 0.54 -12.01
C ARG A 24 -23.91 1.00 -12.22
N VAL A 25 -24.88 0.16 -11.91
CA VAL A 25 -26.31 0.45 -12.11
C VAL A 25 -26.95 1.13 -10.91
N LEU A 26 -26.24 1.25 -9.77
CA LEU A 26 -26.73 1.91 -8.56
C LEU A 26 -26.06 3.29 -8.38
N PRO A 27 -26.75 4.41 -8.68
CA PRO A 27 -26.16 5.76 -8.65
C PRO A 27 -25.56 6.16 -7.29
N ARG A 28 -26.08 5.60 -6.19
CA ARG A 28 -25.52 5.80 -4.85
C ARG A 28 -24.14 5.17 -4.74
N GLN A 29 -24.00 3.91 -5.15
CA GLN A 29 -22.72 3.19 -5.07
C GLN A 29 -21.68 3.77 -6.03
N VAL A 30 -22.09 4.28 -7.19
CA VAL A 30 -21.19 5.02 -8.09
C VAL A 30 -20.63 6.28 -7.40
N ARG A 31 -21.46 7.06 -6.69
CA ARG A 31 -20.98 8.24 -5.94
C ARG A 31 -20.07 7.86 -4.78
N GLU A 32 -20.38 6.77 -4.07
CA GLU A 32 -19.54 6.22 -3.00
C GLU A 32 -18.18 5.74 -3.55
N HIS A 33 -18.19 5.04 -4.70
CA HIS A 33 -17.01 4.65 -5.46
C HIS A 33 -16.19 5.89 -5.84
N ASP A 34 -16.76 6.91 -6.45
CA ASP A 34 -16.01 8.08 -6.92
C ASP A 34 -15.36 8.85 -5.75
N ALA A 35 -16.06 8.94 -4.62
CA ALA A 35 -15.51 9.54 -3.41
C ALA A 35 -14.38 8.69 -2.81
N HIS A 36 -14.49 7.37 -2.84
CA HIS A 36 -13.43 6.46 -2.44
C HIS A 36 -12.24 6.53 -3.40
N HIS A 37 -12.49 6.48 -4.71
CA HIS A 37 -11.50 6.48 -5.78
C HIS A 37 -10.69 7.77 -5.79
N ARG A 38 -11.32 8.93 -5.58
CA ARG A 38 -10.57 10.20 -5.43
C ARG A 38 -9.66 10.18 -4.21
N ARG A 39 -10.15 9.69 -3.06
CA ARG A 39 -9.31 9.55 -1.85
C ARG A 39 -8.17 8.57 -2.08
N TYR A 40 -8.44 7.48 -2.79
CA TYR A 40 -7.44 6.49 -3.19
C TYR A 40 -6.35 7.10 -4.08
N LEU A 41 -6.70 7.83 -5.15
CA LEU A 41 -5.73 8.47 -6.03
C LEU A 41 -4.92 9.57 -5.34
N VAL A 42 -5.53 10.30 -4.39
CA VAL A 42 -4.80 11.28 -3.57
C VAL A 42 -3.83 10.59 -2.62
N ALA A 43 -4.16 9.41 -2.12
CA ALA A 43 -3.36 8.65 -1.18
C ALA A 43 -2.30 7.75 -1.84
N CYS A 44 -2.50 7.38 -3.11
CA CYS A 44 -1.58 6.54 -3.87
C CYS A 44 -0.69 7.40 -4.76
N ASP A 45 0.50 7.70 -4.26
CA ASP A 45 1.61 8.12 -5.10
C ASP A 45 2.80 7.16 -4.87
N GLY A 46 3.14 6.38 -5.88
CA GLY A 46 4.19 5.35 -5.83
C GLY A 46 3.84 4.01 -5.18
N ILE A 47 2.61 3.80 -4.68
CA ILE A 47 2.17 2.54 -4.04
C ILE A 47 1.02 1.88 -4.84
N ARG A 48 1.08 0.55 -4.97
CA ARG A 48 0.05 -0.27 -5.62
C ARG A 48 -1.21 -0.38 -4.74
N ALA A 49 -2.26 -1.04 -5.27
CA ALA A 49 -3.55 -1.26 -4.62
C ALA A 49 -3.46 -1.79 -3.17
N PRO A 50 -4.47 -1.51 -2.32
CA PRO A 50 -4.40 -1.77 -0.89
C PRO A 50 -4.25 -3.27 -0.60
N ALA A 51 -3.15 -3.64 0.06
CA ALA A 51 -2.96 -5.02 0.49
C ALA A 51 -3.86 -5.35 1.71
N ARG A 52 -4.42 -6.57 1.75
CA ARG A 52 -5.16 -7.08 2.92
C ARG A 52 -4.27 -7.10 4.17
N ARG A 53 -4.85 -6.97 5.36
CA ARG A 53 -4.11 -6.95 6.65
C ARG A 53 -3.11 -8.10 6.81
N VAL A 54 -3.52 -9.33 6.50
CA VAL A 54 -2.65 -10.51 6.57
C VAL A 54 -1.42 -10.38 5.67
N VAL A 55 -1.59 -9.81 4.47
CA VAL A 55 -0.47 -9.58 3.53
C VAL A 55 0.48 -8.53 4.08
N ARG A 56 -0.04 -7.46 4.70
CA ARG A 56 0.80 -6.43 5.34
C ARG A 56 1.58 -7.00 6.52
N GLU A 57 0.93 -7.79 7.38
CA GLU A 57 1.59 -8.48 8.51
C GLU A 57 2.66 -9.48 8.04
N GLN A 58 2.45 -10.13 6.89
CA GLN A 58 3.44 -10.98 6.26
C GLN A 58 4.61 -10.15 5.71
N MET A 59 4.35 -9.06 4.98
CA MET A 59 5.39 -8.14 4.49
C MET A 59 6.26 -7.59 5.63
N MET A 60 5.64 -7.21 6.76
CA MET A 60 6.37 -6.75 7.95
C MET A 60 7.30 -7.84 8.52
N ARG A 61 6.80 -9.07 8.64
CA ARG A 61 7.60 -10.21 9.16
C ARG A 61 8.74 -10.58 8.22
N GLU A 62 8.46 -10.79 6.93
CA GLU A 62 9.48 -11.10 5.92
C GLU A 62 10.52 -9.98 5.82
N GLY A 63 10.06 -8.73 5.92
CA GLY A 63 10.95 -7.57 5.92
C GLY A 63 11.88 -7.54 7.12
N ALA A 64 11.35 -7.86 8.32
CA ALA A 64 12.15 -7.97 9.54
C ALA A 64 13.18 -9.11 9.45
N GLU A 65 12.79 -10.26 8.91
CA GLU A 65 13.68 -11.42 8.74
C GLU A 65 14.85 -11.09 7.80
N LEU A 66 14.58 -10.46 6.65
CA LEU A 66 15.62 -10.04 5.71
C LEU A 66 16.55 -8.96 6.28
N LEU A 67 16.04 -8.09 7.15
CA LEU A 67 16.87 -7.09 7.85
C LEU A 67 17.81 -7.72 8.86
N VAL A 68 17.34 -8.71 9.63
CA VAL A 68 18.15 -9.35 10.67
C VAL A 68 19.13 -10.37 10.05
N HIS A 69 18.63 -11.22 9.16
CA HIS A 69 19.33 -12.41 8.66
C HIS A 69 19.86 -12.29 7.23
N GLY A 70 19.54 -11.21 6.49
CA GLY A 70 20.05 -11.02 5.13
C GLY A 70 21.58 -11.01 5.09
N GLU A 71 22.17 -11.82 4.23
CA GLU A 71 23.63 -11.94 4.10
C GLU A 71 24.20 -10.81 3.23
N THR A 72 23.37 -10.21 2.38
CA THR A 72 23.75 -9.15 1.44
C THR A 72 23.03 -7.83 1.71
N LEU A 73 23.63 -6.72 1.26
CA LEU A 73 22.99 -5.41 1.28
C LEU A 73 21.68 -5.41 0.48
N ALA A 74 21.64 -6.10 -0.66
CA ALA A 74 20.46 -6.19 -1.51
C ALA A 74 19.26 -6.86 -0.82
N GLU A 75 19.51 -7.89 0.00
CA GLU A 75 18.46 -8.56 0.79
C GLU A 75 17.94 -7.65 1.90
N ARG A 76 18.83 -6.95 2.62
CA ARG A 76 18.46 -6.02 3.68
C ARG A 76 17.65 -4.83 3.15
N VAL A 77 18.02 -4.32 1.98
CA VAL A 77 17.29 -3.27 1.27
C VAL A 77 15.90 -3.76 0.89
N ARG A 78 15.79 -4.97 0.32
CA ARG A 78 14.49 -5.59 0.01
C ARG A 78 13.63 -5.77 1.27
N GLY A 79 14.25 -6.12 2.39
CA GLY A 79 13.56 -6.22 3.67
C GLY A 79 12.96 -4.89 4.12
N SER A 80 13.74 -3.81 4.01
CA SER A 80 13.30 -2.46 4.32
C SER A 80 12.19 -1.97 3.38
N GLU A 81 12.30 -2.24 2.08
CA GLU A 81 11.24 -1.90 1.11
C GLU A 81 9.91 -2.57 1.48
N ARG A 82 9.93 -3.84 1.91
CA ARG A 82 8.72 -4.56 2.33
C ARG A 82 8.08 -3.96 3.58
N GLN A 83 8.88 -3.62 4.59
CA GLN A 83 8.35 -2.98 5.80
C GLN A 83 7.77 -1.60 5.49
N LEU A 84 8.49 -0.79 4.71
CA LEU A 84 7.99 0.50 4.25
C LEU A 84 6.67 0.33 3.50
N GLN A 85 6.61 -0.54 2.48
CA GLN A 85 5.37 -0.80 1.75
C GLN A 85 4.20 -1.21 2.66
N ALA A 86 4.44 -2.05 3.67
CA ALA A 86 3.40 -2.45 4.61
C ALA A 86 2.87 -1.26 5.45
N LEU A 87 3.78 -0.43 6.00
CA LEU A 87 3.43 0.80 6.73
C LEU A 87 2.65 1.77 5.85
N PHE A 88 3.02 1.86 4.58
CA PHE A 88 2.33 2.69 3.60
C PHE A 88 0.93 2.20 3.27
N HIS A 89 0.73 0.89 3.16
CA HIS A 89 -0.61 0.34 3.02
C HIS A 89 -1.48 0.57 4.27
N GLU A 90 -0.89 0.62 5.46
CA GLU A 90 -1.60 0.97 6.70
C GLU A 90 -2.06 2.43 6.67
N HIS A 91 -1.18 3.38 6.32
CA HIS A 91 -1.58 4.77 6.19
C HIS A 91 -2.56 5.02 5.04
N LEU A 92 -2.40 4.32 3.90
CA LEU A 92 -3.38 4.34 2.82
C LEU A 92 -4.76 3.92 3.34
N ALA A 93 -4.83 2.89 4.18
CA ALA A 93 -6.09 2.50 4.82
C ALA A 93 -6.64 3.60 5.74
N GLU A 94 -5.80 4.29 6.51
CA GLU A 94 -6.22 5.42 7.36
C GLU A 94 -6.79 6.59 6.54
N VAL A 95 -6.14 6.97 5.44
CA VAL A 95 -6.63 8.03 4.53
C VAL A 95 -7.97 7.64 3.90
N LEU A 96 -8.11 6.38 3.47
CA LEU A 96 -9.37 5.86 2.90
C LEU A 96 -10.51 5.84 3.92
N LEU A 97 -10.20 5.56 5.20
CA LEU A 97 -11.16 5.64 6.31
C LEU A 97 -11.41 7.09 6.77
N GLY A 98 -10.67 8.07 6.24
CA GLY A 98 -10.80 9.48 6.58
C GLY A 98 -10.12 9.88 7.90
N HIS A 99 -9.26 9.02 8.44
CA HIS A 99 -8.53 9.25 9.68
C HIS A 99 -7.25 10.06 9.49
N ALA A 100 -6.72 10.14 8.26
CA ALA A 100 -5.53 10.92 7.90
C ALA A 100 -5.78 11.82 6.68
N SER A 101 -5.18 13.01 6.66
CA SER A 101 -5.44 14.07 5.66
C SER A 101 -4.32 14.32 4.65
N ARG A 102 -3.16 13.68 4.80
CA ARG A 102 -1.98 13.95 3.94
C ARG A 102 -1.84 12.91 2.85
N ARG A 103 -1.53 13.39 1.63
CA ARG A 103 -0.97 12.58 0.54
C ARG A 103 0.39 12.07 1.01
N LEU A 104 0.64 10.78 0.82
CA LEU A 104 1.96 10.20 1.03
C LEU A 104 2.51 9.76 -0.32
N ASP A 105 3.65 10.33 -0.70
CA ASP A 105 4.46 9.84 -1.81
C ASP A 105 5.52 8.89 -1.26
N PHE A 106 5.47 7.62 -1.70
CA PHE A 106 6.46 6.62 -1.33
C PHE A 106 7.89 7.08 -1.63
N ARG A 107 8.06 7.73 -2.77
CA ARG A 107 9.33 8.26 -3.22
C ARG A 107 9.79 9.41 -2.34
N GLU A 108 8.92 10.39 -2.09
CA GLU A 108 9.21 11.51 -1.17
C GLU A 108 9.63 10.97 0.20
N VAL A 109 8.93 9.98 0.73
CA VAL A 109 9.24 9.41 2.04
C VAL A 109 10.54 8.63 2.03
N VAL A 110 10.83 7.81 1.02
CA VAL A 110 12.12 7.11 0.90
C VAL A 110 13.28 8.10 0.76
N THR A 111 13.08 9.19 0.02
CA THR A 111 14.13 10.19 -0.25
C THR A 111 14.34 11.15 0.92
N SER A 112 13.27 11.55 1.62
CA SER A 112 13.28 12.57 2.68
C SER A 112 13.32 12.02 4.11
N MET A 113 12.99 10.74 4.35
CA MET A 113 13.01 10.23 5.72
C MET A 113 14.42 10.16 6.29
N ASN A 114 14.52 10.67 7.53
CA ASN A 114 15.47 10.14 8.48
C ASN A 114 14.98 8.74 8.89
N MET A 115 15.63 7.70 8.37
CA MET A 115 15.27 6.31 8.65
C MET A 115 15.63 5.91 10.08
N SER A 116 16.43 6.71 10.80
CA SER A 116 16.94 6.44 12.14
C SER A 116 15.83 6.00 13.11
N GLY A 117 15.97 4.79 13.65
CA GLY A 117 15.03 4.19 14.60
C GLY A 117 13.79 3.57 13.96
N ARG A 118 13.69 3.55 12.63
CA ARG A 118 12.62 2.83 11.89
C ARG A 118 13.12 1.55 11.25
N LEU A 119 14.41 1.41 10.99
CA LEU A 119 15.02 0.14 10.57
C LEU A 119 15.93 -0.34 11.69
N ASP A 120 15.54 -1.41 12.36
CA ASP A 120 16.41 -2.05 13.36
C ASP A 120 17.64 -2.65 12.67
N GLY A 121 18.84 -2.15 12.99
CA GLY A 121 20.07 -2.88 12.70
C GLY A 121 21.32 -2.05 12.39
N ARG A 122 22.46 -2.76 12.42
CA ARG A 122 23.81 -2.22 12.17
C ARG A 122 24.03 -1.62 10.78
N TYR A 123 23.09 -1.84 9.85
CA TYR A 123 23.18 -1.45 8.43
C TYR A 123 22.13 -0.41 8.01
N GLU A 124 21.40 0.17 8.98
CA GLU A 124 20.33 1.14 8.74
C GLU A 124 20.76 2.28 7.79
N GLN A 125 21.97 2.82 7.99
CA GLN A 125 22.49 3.91 7.16
C GLN A 125 22.82 3.47 5.72
N GLU A 126 23.43 2.31 5.53
CA GLU A 126 23.77 1.77 4.20
C GLU A 126 22.51 1.47 3.40
N VAL A 127 21.52 0.86 4.06
CA VAL A 127 20.22 0.57 3.45
C VAL A 127 19.48 1.85 3.10
N ALA A 128 19.46 2.85 3.99
CA ALA A 128 18.86 4.15 3.71
C ALA A 128 19.51 4.84 2.51
N ASN A 129 20.84 4.79 2.39
CA ASN A 129 21.56 5.38 1.27
C ASN A 129 21.23 4.70 -0.07
N GLU A 130 21.22 3.36 -0.10
CA GLU A 130 20.87 2.59 -1.29
C GLU A 130 19.42 2.84 -1.72
N LEU A 131 18.49 2.90 -0.77
CA LEU A 131 17.09 3.26 -1.05
C LEU A 131 16.98 4.68 -1.62
N ARG A 132 17.64 5.67 -1.01
CA ARG A 132 17.65 7.03 -1.56
C ARG A 132 18.20 7.05 -2.98
N GLN A 133 19.29 6.34 -3.25
CA GLN A 133 19.88 6.28 -4.58
C GLN A 133 18.89 5.70 -5.60
N ARG A 134 18.31 4.52 -5.33
CA ARG A 134 17.34 3.87 -6.24
C ARG A 134 16.13 4.74 -6.57
N TYR A 135 15.62 5.49 -5.60
CA TYR A 135 14.42 6.32 -5.76
C TYR A 135 14.75 7.78 -6.13
N SER A 136 16.03 8.19 -6.11
CA SER A 136 16.48 9.50 -6.63
C SER A 136 16.96 9.40 -8.08
N ASP A 137 17.65 8.32 -8.47
CA ASP A 137 18.22 8.15 -9.82
C ASP A 137 17.17 7.89 -10.91
N ASN A 138 15.92 7.56 -10.53
CA ASN A 138 14.77 7.46 -11.44
C ASN A 138 14.06 8.82 -11.63
N LEU A 139 14.78 9.95 -11.55
CA LEU A 139 14.29 11.31 -11.80
C LEU A 139 14.40 11.67 -13.29
#